data_AF-A0A2N0L264-F1
#
_entry.id   AF-A0A2N0L264-F1
#
_cell.length_a   1.000
_cell.length_b   1.000
_cell.length_c   1.000
_cell.angle_alpha   90.00
_cell.angle_beta   90.00
_cell.angle_gamma   90.00
#
_symmetry.space_group_name_H-M   'P 1'
#
loop_
_entity.id
_entity.type
_entity.pdbx_description
1 polymer ?
#
loop_
_entity_poly.entity_id
_entity_poly.type
_entity_poly.pdbx_seq_one_letter_code
_entity_poly.pdbx_strand_id
1 'polypeptide(L)'
;MFLSTLLSKWTLLGIATVLLVALLAMAVASQVSAHVGAPASGVIHSCVNQASGELKIQSATEDCKKNQSPLDWNIQGPPGPSGGGATFYDRAGSTFLGDGSTGTAEAFCDAGDSAISGGYQLENPPWFSGEPARIERFSLSTPQSWMARGFNPVGGPPVSLFVFVICAGS
;
A
#
# COMPACT_ATOMS: atom_id res chain seq x y z
N MET A 1 47.71 7.28 53.28
CA MET A 1 47.68 7.87 51.91
C MET A 1 47.92 6.84 50.77
N PHE A 2 48.19 5.55 51.06
CA PHE A 2 48.44 4.53 50.02
C PHE A 2 47.23 3.66 49.62
N LEU A 3 46.13 3.70 50.37
CA LEU A 3 44.94 2.85 50.13
C LEU A 3 44.00 3.44 49.06
N SER A 4 43.98 4.78 48.89
CA SER A 4 43.12 5.47 47.93
C SER A 4 43.58 5.33 46.48
N THR A 5 44.88 5.13 46.23
CA THR A 5 45.44 4.96 44.88
C THR A 5 45.23 3.55 44.32
N LEU A 6 45.02 2.56 45.20
CA LEU A 6 44.74 1.18 44.79
C LEU A 6 43.26 1.03 44.39
N LEU A 7 42.33 1.58 45.19
CA LEU A 7 40.89 1.58 44.86
C LEU A 7 40.60 2.30 43.53
N SER A 8 41.33 3.40 43.22
CA SER A 8 41.19 4.13 41.96
C SER A 8 41.68 3.35 40.72
N LYS A 9 42.68 2.49 40.86
CA LYS A 9 43.18 1.68 39.73
C LYS A 9 42.23 0.54 39.40
N TRP A 10 41.58 -0.04 40.40
CA TRP A 10 40.62 -1.13 40.22
C TRP A 10 39.27 -0.63 39.68
N THR A 11 38.84 0.58 40.04
CA THR A 11 37.65 1.21 39.45
C THR A 11 37.89 1.61 37.99
N LEU A 12 39.07 2.15 37.66
CA LEU A 12 39.42 2.48 36.27
C LEU A 12 39.51 1.22 35.39
N LEU A 13 40.07 0.13 35.91
CA LEU A 13 40.15 -1.14 35.18
C LEU A 13 38.74 -1.70 34.91
N GLY A 14 37.85 -1.67 35.90
CA GLY A 14 36.46 -2.14 35.75
C GLY A 14 35.63 -1.33 34.76
N ILE A 15 35.78 0.01 34.76
CA ILE A 15 35.12 0.87 33.78
C ILE A 15 35.63 0.58 32.37
N ALA A 16 36.94 0.37 32.20
CA ALA A 16 37.52 0.04 30.90
C ALA A 16 36.99 -1.29 30.35
N THR A 17 36.83 -2.33 31.17
CA THR A 17 36.25 -3.61 30.74
C THR A 17 34.77 -3.49 30.38
N VAL A 18 33.98 -2.74 31.17
CA VAL A 18 32.55 -2.52 30.87
C VAL A 18 32.38 -1.75 29.55
N LEU A 19 33.21 -0.74 29.32
CA LEU A 19 33.19 0.02 28.06
C LEU A 19 33.61 -0.85 26.87
N LEU A 20 34.62 -1.70 27.02
CA LEU A 20 35.06 -2.62 25.97
C LEU A 20 33.97 -3.64 25.60
N VAL A 21 33.28 -4.21 26.60
CA VAL A 21 32.18 -5.16 26.37
C VAL A 21 30.97 -4.47 25.72
N ALA A 22 30.64 -3.25 26.14
CA ALA A 22 29.59 -2.45 25.52
C ALA A 22 29.91 -2.10 24.05
N LEU A 23 31.17 -1.80 23.74
CA LEU A 23 31.65 -1.56 22.38
C LEU A 23 31.55 -2.83 21.50
N LEU A 24 31.89 -4.01 22.03
CA LEU A 24 31.73 -5.27 21.30
C LEU A 24 30.25 -5.66 21.08
N ALA A 25 29.36 -5.35 22.02
CA ALA A 25 27.94 -5.66 21.89
C ALA A 25 27.23 -4.83 20.79
N MET A 26 27.75 -3.64 20.46
CA MET A 26 27.23 -2.81 19.35
C MET A 26 27.71 -3.26 17.96
N ALA A 27 28.65 -4.20 17.88
CA ALA A 27 29.17 -4.71 16.60
C ALA A 27 28.27 -5.76 15.93
N VAL A 28 27.19 -6.19 16.60
CA VAL A 28 26.16 -7.08 16.03
C VAL A 28 25.00 -6.25 15.46
N ALA A 29 25.33 -5.14 14.78
CA ALA A 29 24.38 -4.47 13.92
C ALA A 29 24.07 -5.44 12.77
N SER A 30 22.88 -6.04 12.83
CA SER A 30 22.28 -6.82 11.75
C SER A 30 22.49 -6.11 10.40
N GLN A 31 23.43 -6.62 9.62
CA GLN A 31 23.50 -6.27 8.21
C GLN A 31 22.33 -6.97 7.53
N VAL A 32 21.15 -6.37 7.62
CA VAL A 32 20.10 -6.59 6.64
C VAL A 32 20.64 -5.96 5.36
N SER A 33 21.41 -6.74 4.61
CA SER A 33 21.76 -6.42 3.23
C SER A 33 20.46 -6.52 2.43
N ALA A 34 19.71 -5.42 2.43
CA ALA A 34 18.63 -5.24 1.49
C ALA A 34 19.27 -4.99 0.12
N HIS A 35 19.00 -5.91 -0.80
CA HIS A 35 19.38 -5.90 -2.21
C HIS A 35 20.86 -6.17 -2.48
N VAL A 36 21.18 -7.45 -2.72
CA VAL A 36 22.10 -7.76 -3.82
C VAL A 36 21.51 -7.05 -5.03
N GLY A 37 22.26 -6.08 -5.59
CA GLY A 37 21.85 -5.34 -6.78
C GLY A 37 21.32 -6.30 -7.83
N ALA A 38 20.35 -5.84 -8.64
CA ALA A 38 19.76 -6.63 -9.70
C ALA A 38 20.82 -7.50 -10.39
N PRO A 39 20.65 -8.84 -10.49
CA PRO A 39 21.61 -9.66 -11.21
C PRO A 39 21.89 -9.00 -12.55
N ALA A 40 23.17 -8.91 -12.93
CA ALA A 40 23.61 -8.13 -14.09
C ALA A 40 22.89 -8.52 -15.40
N SER A 41 22.28 -9.71 -15.42
CA SER A 41 21.49 -10.26 -16.52
C SER A 41 20.03 -9.79 -16.58
N GLY A 42 19.47 -9.18 -15.52
CA GLY A 42 18.05 -8.85 -15.44
C GLY A 42 17.10 -10.04 -15.21
N VAL A 43 17.67 -11.24 -14.96
CA VAL A 43 16.94 -12.50 -14.77
C VAL A 43 17.21 -13.05 -13.37
N ILE A 44 16.17 -13.49 -12.69
CA ILE A 44 16.24 -14.23 -11.43
C ILE A 44 16.32 -15.72 -11.76
N HIS A 45 17.44 -16.33 -11.39
CA HIS A 45 17.64 -17.77 -11.52
C HIS A 45 17.14 -18.50 -10.27
N SER A 46 16.35 -19.54 -10.47
CA SER A 46 15.85 -20.36 -9.36
C SER A 46 15.73 -21.83 -9.73
N CYS A 47 15.62 -22.66 -8.70
CA CYS A 47 15.38 -24.09 -8.82
C CYS A 47 14.14 -24.46 -8.01
N VAL A 48 13.22 -25.21 -8.62
CA VAL A 48 12.00 -25.69 -8.00
C VAL A 48 12.12 -27.19 -7.71
N ASN A 49 11.92 -27.60 -6.47
CA ASN A 49 11.84 -29.01 -6.09
C ASN A 49 10.61 -29.65 -6.71
N GLN A 50 10.80 -30.72 -7.50
CA GLN A 50 9.72 -31.34 -8.25
C GLN A 50 8.71 -32.11 -7.37
N ALA A 51 9.12 -32.53 -6.18
CA ALA A 51 8.27 -33.27 -5.25
C ALA A 51 7.50 -32.36 -4.29
N SER A 52 8.16 -31.34 -3.74
CA SER A 52 7.56 -30.44 -2.74
C SER A 52 7.05 -29.11 -3.30
N GLY A 53 7.48 -28.71 -4.50
CA GLY A 53 7.23 -27.38 -5.05
C GLY A 53 8.05 -26.26 -4.40
N GLU A 54 8.99 -26.59 -3.49
CA GLU A 54 9.86 -25.60 -2.86
C GLU A 54 10.69 -24.87 -3.91
N LEU A 55 10.64 -23.54 -3.90
CA LEU A 55 11.41 -22.68 -4.79
C LEU A 55 12.61 -22.10 -4.04
N LYS A 56 13.79 -22.19 -4.66
CA LYS A 56 15.02 -21.59 -4.14
C LYS A 56 15.66 -20.70 -5.20
N ILE A 57 15.80 -19.41 -4.90
CA ILE A 57 16.57 -18.47 -5.70
C ILE A 57 18.07 -18.77 -5.49
N GLN A 58 18.81 -18.90 -6.58
CA GLN A 58 20.23 -19.27 -6.56
C GLN A 58 21.07 -18.24 -7.33
N SER A 59 22.40 -18.38 -7.26
CA SER A 59 23.28 -17.57 -8.10
C SER A 59 23.11 -17.94 -9.57
N ALA A 60 23.37 -16.99 -10.48
CA ALA A 60 23.17 -17.19 -11.92
C ALA A 60 24.04 -18.29 -12.56
N THR A 61 25.06 -18.78 -11.84
CA THR A 61 26.00 -19.81 -12.31
C THR A 61 25.84 -21.15 -11.57
N GLU A 62 24.87 -21.26 -10.65
CA GLU A 62 24.66 -22.47 -9.86
C GLU A 62 23.62 -23.37 -10.50
N ASP A 63 24.01 -24.60 -10.87
CA ASP A 63 23.10 -25.59 -11.43
C ASP A 63 22.09 -26.10 -10.40
N CYS A 64 20.89 -26.44 -10.87
CA CYS A 64 19.88 -27.08 -10.04
C CYS A 64 20.30 -28.47 -9.58
N LYS A 65 19.98 -28.80 -8.32
CA LYS A 65 20.30 -30.11 -7.75
C LYS A 65 19.41 -31.19 -8.36
N LYS A 66 19.79 -32.45 -8.14
CA LYS A 66 18.97 -33.60 -8.52
C LYS A 66 17.56 -33.49 -7.90
N ASN A 67 16.53 -33.78 -8.70
CA ASN A 67 15.10 -33.62 -8.37
C ASN A 67 14.61 -32.17 -8.25
N GLN A 68 15.33 -31.23 -8.85
CA GLN A 68 14.89 -29.86 -9.05
C GLN A 68 14.82 -29.54 -10.55
N SER A 69 13.98 -28.58 -10.92
CA SER A 69 13.92 -28.02 -12.28
C SER A 69 14.29 -26.54 -12.26
N PRO A 70 15.06 -26.07 -13.25
CA PRO A 70 15.35 -24.64 -13.38
C PRO A 70 14.07 -23.88 -13.71
N LEU A 71 13.91 -22.72 -13.09
CA LEU A 71 12.86 -21.76 -13.37
C LEU A 71 13.45 -20.36 -13.32
N ASP A 72 13.34 -19.67 -14.44
CA ASP A 72 13.87 -18.33 -14.63
C ASP A 72 12.74 -17.34 -14.90
N TRP A 73 12.83 -16.15 -14.34
CA TRP A 73 11.96 -15.03 -14.70
C TRP A 73 12.69 -13.70 -14.65
N ASN A 74 12.21 -12.74 -15.43
CA ASN A 74 12.78 -11.41 -15.46
C ASN A 74 12.49 -10.66 -14.16
N ILE A 75 13.45 -9.85 -13.70
CA ILE A 75 13.24 -8.90 -12.59
C ILE A 75 12.17 -7.88 -12.97
N GLN A 76 12.19 -7.44 -14.23
CA GLN A 76 11.26 -6.48 -14.78
C GLN A 76 10.23 -7.20 -15.64
N GLY A 77 8.94 -6.98 -15.33
CA GLY A 77 7.85 -7.43 -16.19
C GLY A 77 7.85 -6.70 -17.54
N PRO A 78 7.12 -7.21 -18.55
CA PRO A 78 6.93 -6.49 -19.80
C PRO A 78 6.35 -5.10 -19.51
N PRO A 79 6.65 -4.08 -20.35
CA PRO A 79 5.94 -2.81 -20.30
C PRO A 79 4.43 -3.05 -20.32
N GLY A 80 3.68 -2.27 -19.54
CA GLY A 80 2.23 -2.28 -19.63
C GLY A 80 1.77 -1.93 -21.04
N PRO A 81 0.54 -2.31 -21.43
CA PRO A 81 -0.02 -1.82 -22.69
C PRO A 81 0.06 -0.29 -22.69
N SER A 82 0.37 0.30 -23.84
CA SER A 82 0.22 1.74 -24.03
C SER A 82 -1.18 2.14 -23.60
N GLY A 83 -1.28 3.17 -22.74
CA GLY A 83 -2.58 3.71 -22.37
C GLY A 83 -3.38 3.97 -23.64
N GLY A 84 -4.59 3.41 -23.75
CA GLY A 84 -5.51 3.82 -24.80
C GLY A 84 -5.69 5.33 -24.71
N GLY A 85 -5.97 6.00 -25.82
CA GLY A 85 -6.17 7.46 -25.88
C GLY A 85 -7.38 7.99 -25.09
N ALA A 86 -7.84 7.24 -24.08
CA ALA A 86 -8.94 7.61 -23.22
C ALA A 86 -8.60 8.88 -22.45
N THR A 87 -9.51 9.84 -22.52
CA THR A 87 -9.47 11.03 -21.68
C THR A 87 -10.09 10.70 -20.33
N PHE A 88 -9.39 11.04 -19.25
CA PHE A 88 -9.89 10.93 -17.89
C PHE A 88 -10.27 12.30 -17.35
N TYR A 89 -11.42 12.39 -16.71
CA TYR A 89 -11.89 13.59 -16.03
C TYR A 89 -12.81 13.22 -14.86
N ASP A 90 -13.02 14.16 -13.95
CA ASP A 90 -13.93 14.01 -12.82
C ASP A 90 -15.21 14.84 -13.00
N ARG A 91 -16.30 14.33 -12.42
CA ARG A 91 -17.58 15.05 -12.28
C ARG A 91 -18.05 14.91 -10.85
N ALA A 92 -18.71 15.94 -10.35
CA ALA A 92 -19.23 15.96 -9.00
C ALA A 92 -20.74 16.23 -8.98
N GLY A 93 -21.39 15.68 -7.96
CA GLY A 93 -22.76 15.99 -7.57
C GLY A 93 -22.86 16.05 -6.06
N SER A 94 -23.87 16.74 -5.55
CA SER A 94 -24.08 16.85 -4.11
C SER A 94 -25.55 16.92 -3.76
N THR A 95 -25.85 16.53 -2.52
CA THR A 95 -27.15 16.78 -1.89
C THR A 95 -26.96 17.32 -0.48
N PHE A 96 -27.91 18.15 -0.06
CA PHE A 96 -27.97 18.63 1.31
C PHE A 96 -28.83 17.70 2.17
N LEU A 97 -28.36 17.39 3.38
CA LEU A 97 -29.04 16.57 4.36
C LEU A 97 -29.33 17.41 5.61
N GLY A 98 -30.55 17.92 5.70
CA GLY A 98 -31.06 18.58 6.90
C GLY A 98 -31.25 17.62 8.08
N ASP A 99 -31.65 18.17 9.23
CA ASP A 99 -31.91 17.43 10.46
C ASP A 99 -32.90 16.28 10.24
N GLY A 100 -32.54 15.06 10.69
CA GLY A 100 -33.38 13.87 10.56
C GLY A 100 -33.62 13.38 9.11
N SER A 101 -32.90 13.89 8.11
CA SER A 101 -33.17 13.60 6.70
C SER A 101 -32.28 12.47 6.14
N THR A 102 -32.78 11.80 5.09
CA THR A 102 -32.01 10.89 4.24
C THR A 102 -31.95 11.47 2.84
N GLY A 103 -30.84 11.29 2.15
CA GLY A 103 -30.71 11.73 0.76
C GLY A 103 -29.63 10.99 0.01
N THR A 104 -29.62 11.22 -1.29
CA THR A 104 -28.72 10.57 -2.25
C THR A 104 -28.02 11.65 -3.06
N ALA A 105 -26.71 11.55 -3.17
CA ALA A 105 -25.93 12.32 -4.14
C ALA A 105 -25.48 11.40 -5.26
N GLU A 106 -25.51 11.90 -6.48
CA GLU A 106 -25.11 11.17 -7.67
C GLU A 106 -24.30 12.08 -8.59
N ALA A 107 -23.25 11.53 -9.21
CA ALA A 107 -22.44 12.19 -10.22
C ALA A 107 -22.42 11.33 -11.49
N PHE A 108 -22.58 11.97 -12.64
CA PHE A 108 -22.68 11.32 -13.95
C PHE A 108 -21.50 11.70 -14.85
N CYS A 109 -21.04 10.72 -15.64
CA CYS A 109 -20.20 10.97 -16.81
C CYS A 109 -21.01 11.55 -17.96
N ASP A 110 -20.34 12.19 -18.92
CA ASP A 110 -21.00 12.62 -20.15
C ASP A 110 -21.52 11.43 -20.98
N ALA A 111 -22.47 11.70 -21.86
CA ALA A 111 -23.08 10.68 -22.69
C ALA A 111 -22.02 10.01 -23.59
N GLY A 112 -21.91 8.68 -23.49
CA GLY A 112 -20.91 7.89 -24.21
C GLY A 112 -19.71 7.48 -23.34
N ASP A 113 -19.49 8.16 -22.21
CA ASP A 113 -18.37 7.87 -21.33
C ASP A 113 -18.74 6.86 -20.24
N SER A 114 -17.73 6.17 -19.72
CA SER A 114 -17.88 5.16 -18.67
C SER A 114 -17.34 5.65 -17.34
N ALA A 115 -18.13 5.44 -16.27
CA ALA A 115 -17.67 5.58 -14.91
C ALA A 115 -16.71 4.43 -14.57
N ILE A 116 -15.45 4.76 -14.27
CA ILE A 116 -14.40 3.79 -13.95
C ILE A 116 -14.05 3.75 -12.46
N SER A 117 -14.39 4.83 -11.74
CA SER A 117 -14.20 4.94 -10.30
C SER A 117 -15.02 6.11 -9.77
N GLY A 118 -14.95 6.38 -8.48
CA GLY A 118 -15.60 7.49 -7.83
C GLY A 118 -15.44 7.42 -6.32
N GLY A 119 -16.20 8.24 -5.62
CA GLY A 119 -16.20 8.29 -4.18
C GLY A 119 -17.18 9.31 -3.65
N TYR A 120 -17.14 9.53 -2.34
CA TYR A 120 -17.96 10.52 -1.68
C TYR A 120 -17.17 11.21 -0.57
N GLN A 121 -17.58 12.42 -0.25
CA GLN A 121 -17.09 13.19 0.88
C GLN A 121 -18.27 13.79 1.62
N LEU A 122 -18.14 13.84 2.93
CA LEU A 122 -19.05 14.60 3.79
C LEU A 122 -18.28 15.82 4.25
N GLU A 123 -18.73 17.01 3.88
CA GLU A 123 -18.17 18.23 4.46
C GLU A 123 -18.77 18.41 5.87
N ASN A 124 -18.04 17.93 6.89
CA ASN A 124 -18.22 18.18 8.34
C ASN A 124 -19.43 17.49 9.03
N PRO A 125 -19.35 16.86 10.24
CA PRO A 125 -18.22 16.69 11.19
C PRO A 125 -18.06 15.20 11.72
N PRO A 126 -17.15 14.89 12.67
CA PRO A 126 -16.49 13.58 12.87
C PRO A 126 -17.32 12.44 13.51
N TRP A 127 -18.63 12.62 13.64
CA TRP A 127 -19.55 11.69 14.32
C TRP A 127 -20.42 10.88 13.35
N PHE A 128 -20.19 11.06 12.05
CA PHE A 128 -21.01 10.44 11.02
C PHE A 128 -20.54 9.00 10.77
N SER A 129 -21.38 8.03 11.09
CA SER A 129 -21.25 6.66 10.60
C SER A 129 -21.95 6.55 9.24
N GLY A 130 -21.22 6.83 8.15
CA GLY A 130 -21.73 6.55 6.80
C GLY A 130 -21.74 5.05 6.53
N GLU A 131 -22.79 4.54 5.90
CA GLU A 131 -22.68 3.24 5.22
C GLU A 131 -21.71 3.38 4.03
N PRO A 132 -20.95 2.31 3.67
CA PRO A 132 -20.02 2.39 2.55
C PRO A 132 -20.78 2.68 1.25
N ALA A 133 -20.30 3.68 0.48
CA ALA A 133 -20.82 3.93 -0.87
C ALA A 133 -20.70 2.68 -1.75
N ARG A 134 -21.73 2.45 -2.58
CA ARG A 134 -21.77 1.37 -3.55
C ARG A 134 -21.82 1.96 -4.96
N ILE A 135 -21.14 1.29 -5.89
CA ILE A 135 -21.40 1.45 -7.32
C ILE A 135 -22.79 0.86 -7.57
N GLU A 136 -23.83 1.70 -7.57
CA GLU A 136 -25.17 1.27 -7.94
C GLU A 136 -25.43 1.47 -9.44
N ARG A 137 -26.14 0.51 -10.03
CA ARG A 137 -26.47 0.48 -11.46
C ARG A 137 -27.77 1.24 -11.69
N PHE A 138 -27.78 2.27 -12.55
CA PHE A 138 -29.04 2.83 -13.07
C PHE A 138 -29.25 2.64 -14.59
N SER A 139 -28.35 1.97 -15.32
CA SER A 139 -28.65 1.50 -16.69
C SER A 139 -27.80 0.29 -17.12
N LEU A 140 -28.39 -0.56 -17.97
CA LEU A 140 -28.09 -1.98 -18.19
C LEU A 140 -27.06 -2.30 -19.29
N SER A 141 -26.16 -1.37 -19.68
CA SER A 141 -25.09 -1.71 -20.65
C SER A 141 -23.70 -1.11 -20.38
N THR A 142 -23.59 0.09 -19.80
CA THR A 142 -22.31 0.66 -19.30
C THR A 142 -22.53 1.43 -18.00
N PRO A 143 -21.61 1.33 -17.02
CA PRO A 143 -21.69 2.14 -15.80
C PRO A 143 -21.44 3.61 -16.15
N GLN A 144 -22.34 4.52 -15.80
CA GLN A 144 -22.25 5.95 -16.12
C GLN A 144 -22.27 6.88 -14.90
N SER A 145 -22.49 6.35 -13.70
CA SER A 145 -22.59 7.18 -12.49
C SER A 145 -21.93 6.55 -11.28
N TRP A 146 -21.64 7.42 -10.31
CA TRP A 146 -21.31 7.05 -8.94
C TRP A 146 -22.36 7.64 -8.01
N MET A 147 -22.76 6.90 -6.98
CA MET A 147 -23.82 7.31 -6.07
C MET A 147 -23.43 7.01 -4.62
N ALA A 148 -23.84 7.88 -3.71
CA ALA A 148 -23.78 7.63 -2.27
C ALA A 148 -25.10 8.05 -1.64
N ARG A 149 -25.50 7.32 -0.60
CA ARG A 149 -26.66 7.63 0.23
C ARG A 149 -26.20 7.95 1.64
N GLY A 150 -26.78 8.98 2.23
CA GLY A 150 -26.47 9.40 3.60
C GLY A 150 -27.73 9.64 4.42
N PHE A 151 -27.60 9.52 5.73
CA PHE A 151 -28.64 9.82 6.71
C PHE A 151 -28.09 10.76 7.78
N ASN A 152 -28.72 11.92 7.95
CA ASN A 152 -28.42 12.86 9.02
C ASN A 152 -29.36 12.59 10.21
N PRO A 153 -28.85 12.12 11.36
CA PRO A 153 -29.70 11.82 12.52
C PRO A 153 -30.38 13.06 13.09
N VAL A 154 -31.48 12.85 13.82
CA VAL A 154 -32.19 13.92 14.53
C VAL A 154 -31.28 14.56 15.57
N GLY A 155 -31.25 15.90 15.60
CA GLY A 155 -30.33 16.70 16.41
C GLY A 155 -28.95 16.90 15.78
N GLY A 156 -28.73 16.40 14.56
CA GLY A 156 -27.49 16.58 13.82
C GLY A 156 -27.41 17.96 13.14
N PRO A 157 -26.20 18.56 13.02
CA PRO A 157 -26.05 19.75 12.18
C PRO A 157 -26.32 19.37 10.72
N PRO A 158 -26.83 20.29 9.89
CA PRO A 158 -26.99 20.01 8.47
C PRO A 158 -25.64 19.70 7.80
N VAL A 159 -25.63 18.73 6.89
CA VAL A 159 -24.42 18.27 6.20
C VAL A 159 -24.63 18.21 4.69
N SER A 160 -23.54 18.35 3.94
CA SER A 160 -23.55 18.15 2.49
C SER A 160 -22.87 16.83 2.15
N LEU A 161 -23.59 15.96 1.44
CA LEU A 161 -23.05 14.74 0.85
C LEU A 161 -22.58 15.06 -0.56
N PHE A 162 -21.27 15.01 -0.77
CA PHE A 162 -20.62 15.16 -2.07
C PHE A 162 -20.29 13.79 -2.62
N VAL A 163 -20.49 13.63 -3.92
CA VAL A 163 -20.11 12.45 -4.68
C VAL A 163 -19.31 12.91 -5.89
N PHE A 164 -18.23 12.18 -6.20
CA PHE A 164 -17.49 12.36 -7.43
C PHE A 164 -17.42 11.05 -8.20
N VAL A 165 -17.34 11.15 -9.52
CA VAL A 165 -17.13 10.04 -10.45
C VAL A 165 -15.91 10.34 -11.30
N ILE A 166 -15.08 9.33 -11.53
CA ILE A 166 -13.98 9.37 -12.49
C ILE A 166 -14.48 8.73 -13.77
N CYS A 167 -14.46 9.49 -14.85
CA CYS A 167 -14.96 9.13 -16.15
C CYS A 167 -13.81 8.80 -17.11
N ALA A 168 -14.05 7.82 -17.97
CA ALA A 168 -13.19 7.51 -19.11
C ALA A 168 -14.02 7.67 -20.39
N GLY A 169 -13.61 8.60 -21.23
CA GLY A 169 -14.15 8.79 -22.59
C GLY A 169 -13.24 8.16 -23.64
N SER A 170 -13.83 7.78 -24.77
CA SER A 170 -13.13 7.21 -25.93
C SER A 170 -12.65 8.26 -26.91
#